data_AF-A0A0J6SGW3-F1
#
_entry.id   AF-A0A0J6SGW3-F1
#
_cell.length_a   1.000
_cell.length_b   1.000
_cell.length_c   1.000
_cell.angle_alpha   90.00
_cell.angle_beta   90.00
_cell.angle_gamma   90.00
#
_symmetry.space_group_name_H-M   'P 1'
#
loop_
_entity.id
_entity.type
_entity.pdbx_description
1 polymer ?
#
loop_
_entity_poly.entity_id
_entity_poly.type
_entity_poly.pdbx_seq_one_letter_code
_entity_poly.pdbx_strand_id
1 'polypeptide(L)'
;MRALPHLAAGLALALVLAGPARADDERLSLARDIVTKTVARNLTQAFKQAEEKTLASMSAEQAGKLRPELDKTFAQERDTLVDGLSKEYAQKFDVPELKRLVAIYDDPVYQKFQALNADPTSMVTTITKDAVTKMMNLLSLAALSQQGNGQTPQSVPAPAPTPAPSPAPAPAKP
;
A
#
# COMPACT_ATOMS: atom_id res chain seq x y z
N MET A 1 39.94 -37.99 39.14
CA MET A 1 39.34 -36.65 38.99
C MET A 1 39.84 -36.00 37.71
N ARG A 2 39.11 -36.08 36.59
CA ARG A 2 39.52 -35.45 35.30
C ARG A 2 38.31 -35.05 34.43
N ALA A 3 37.17 -34.74 35.04
CA ALA A 3 35.92 -34.42 34.34
C ALA A 3 35.68 -32.90 34.14
N LEU A 4 36.37 -32.03 34.89
CA LEU A 4 36.13 -30.59 34.86
C LEU A 4 36.41 -29.88 33.51
N PRO A 5 37.49 -30.18 32.75
CA PRO A 5 37.78 -29.41 31.54
C PRO A 5 36.79 -29.69 30.40
N HIS A 6 36.20 -30.90 30.36
CA HIS A 6 35.21 -31.27 29.34
C HIS A 6 33.83 -30.65 29.61
N LEU A 7 33.44 -30.48 30.88
CA LEU A 7 32.21 -29.80 31.27
C LEU A 7 32.26 -28.29 30.95
N ALA A 8 33.39 -27.63 31.21
CA ALA A 8 33.56 -26.21 30.89
C ALA A 8 33.56 -25.93 29.38
N ALA A 9 34.22 -26.79 28.59
CA ALA A 9 34.22 -26.69 27.13
C ALA A 9 32.83 -26.94 26.51
N GLY A 10 32.07 -27.91 27.05
CA GLY A 10 30.69 -28.18 26.61
C GLY A 10 29.74 -27.02 26.92
N LEU A 11 29.87 -26.38 28.09
CA LEU A 11 29.04 -25.25 28.49
C LEU A 11 29.33 -24.00 27.64
N ALA A 12 30.60 -23.73 27.34
CA ALA A 12 30.99 -22.61 26.48
C ALA A 12 30.48 -22.78 25.05
N LEU A 13 30.55 -24.00 24.50
CA LEU A 13 30.03 -24.30 23.16
C LEU A 13 28.49 -24.20 23.11
N ALA A 14 27.80 -24.66 24.15
CA ALA A 14 26.35 -24.52 24.26
C ALA A 14 25.90 -23.05 24.32
N LEU A 15 26.64 -22.19 25.05
CA LEU A 15 26.35 -20.75 25.13
C LEU A 15 26.59 -20.02 23.79
N VAL A 16 27.64 -20.39 23.06
CA VAL A 16 27.95 -19.81 21.74
C VAL A 16 26.89 -20.19 20.70
N LEU A 17 26.33 -21.39 20.76
CA LEU A 17 25.30 -21.84 19.81
C LEU A 17 23.87 -21.41 20.20
N ALA A 18 23.60 -21.23 21.49
CA ALA A 18 22.30 -20.76 21.97
C ALA A 18 22.02 -19.29 21.62
N GLY A 19 23.06 -18.44 21.51
CA GLY A 19 22.94 -17.03 21.15
C GLY A 19 22.34 -16.80 19.75
N PRO A 20 22.93 -17.38 18.68
CA PRO A 20 22.41 -17.28 17.32
C PRO A 20 21.00 -17.82 17.17
N ALA A 21 20.71 -19.01 17.71
CA ALA A 21 19.37 -19.60 17.64
C ALA A 21 18.31 -18.73 18.32
N ARG A 22 18.63 -18.14 19.49
CA ARG A 22 17.72 -17.24 20.19
C ARG A 22 17.51 -15.91 19.47
N ALA A 23 18.54 -15.40 18.81
CA ALA A 23 18.43 -14.22 17.96
C ALA A 23 17.59 -14.50 16.71
N ASP A 24 17.70 -15.68 16.11
CA ASP A 24 16.89 -16.11 14.96
C ASP A 24 15.40 -16.21 15.33
N ASP A 25 15.09 -16.84 16.47
CA ASP A 25 13.73 -16.92 16.99
C ASP A 25 13.15 -15.54 17.31
N GLU A 26 13.94 -14.65 17.92
CA GLU A 26 13.51 -13.28 18.24
C GLU A 26 13.25 -12.47 16.96
N ARG A 27 14.15 -12.55 15.96
CA ARG A 27 13.95 -11.88 14.67
C ARG A 27 12.69 -12.35 13.98
N LEU A 28 12.46 -13.66 13.92
CA LEU A 28 11.26 -14.22 13.29
C LEU A 28 9.99 -13.77 14.02
N SER A 29 10.00 -13.76 15.36
CA SER A 29 8.87 -13.30 16.15
C SER A 29 8.56 -11.81 15.91
N LEU A 30 9.58 -10.94 15.91
CA LEU A 30 9.39 -9.51 15.69
C LEU A 30 8.92 -9.22 14.26
N ALA A 31 9.51 -9.89 13.27
CA ALA A 31 9.07 -9.80 11.87
C ALA A 31 7.60 -10.21 11.72
N ARG A 32 7.20 -11.30 12.38
CA ARG A 32 5.80 -11.77 12.37
C ARG A 32 4.84 -10.77 12.97
N ASP A 33 5.22 -10.12 14.05
CA ASP A 33 4.42 -9.07 14.68
C ASP A 33 4.21 -7.87 13.72
N ILE A 34 5.28 -7.40 13.09
CA ILE A 34 5.21 -6.32 12.09
C ILE A 34 4.29 -6.70 10.93
N VAL A 35 4.48 -7.88 10.32
CA VAL A 35 3.68 -8.36 9.19
C VAL A 35 2.20 -8.50 9.57
N THR A 36 1.93 -8.97 10.78
CA THR A 36 0.56 -9.12 11.29
C THR A 36 -0.12 -7.75 11.44
N LYS A 37 0.57 -6.77 12.02
CA LYS A 37 0.05 -5.41 12.25
C LYS A 37 -0.13 -4.61 10.95
N THR A 38 0.55 -5.00 9.88
CA THR A 38 0.57 -4.28 8.60
C THR A 38 -0.17 -5.04 7.50
N VAL A 39 0.52 -5.96 6.84
CA VAL A 39 0.07 -6.67 5.64
C VAL A 39 -1.15 -7.52 5.96
N ALA A 40 -1.09 -8.35 6.99
CA ALA A 40 -2.19 -9.28 7.30
C ALA A 40 -3.46 -8.52 7.72
N ARG A 41 -3.31 -7.45 8.51
CA ARG A 41 -4.43 -6.58 8.90
C ARG A 41 -5.08 -5.94 7.67
N ASN A 42 -4.29 -5.29 6.81
CA ASN A 42 -4.82 -4.59 5.64
C ASN A 42 -5.48 -5.56 4.66
N LEU A 43 -4.85 -6.72 4.43
CA LEU A 43 -5.40 -7.79 3.61
C LEU A 43 -6.73 -8.30 4.17
N THR A 44 -6.85 -8.48 5.49
CA THR A 44 -8.09 -8.91 6.14
C THR A 44 -9.21 -7.89 5.95
N GLN A 45 -8.91 -6.59 6.08
CA GLN A 45 -9.91 -5.54 5.86
C GLN A 45 -10.37 -5.51 4.40
N ALA A 46 -9.44 -5.56 3.45
CA ALA A 46 -9.75 -5.58 2.03
C ALA A 46 -10.55 -6.83 1.63
N PHE A 47 -10.17 -8.00 2.14
CA PHE A 47 -10.88 -9.25 1.89
C PHE A 47 -12.32 -9.19 2.39
N LYS A 48 -12.56 -8.72 3.62
CA LYS A 48 -13.92 -8.61 4.16
C LYS A 48 -14.82 -7.67 3.35
N GLN A 49 -14.28 -6.54 2.90
CA GLN A 49 -15.02 -5.61 2.02
C GLN A 49 -15.36 -6.26 0.67
N ALA A 50 -14.40 -6.98 0.08
CA ALA A 50 -14.61 -7.68 -1.18
C ALA A 50 -15.59 -8.86 -1.04
N GLU A 51 -15.49 -9.61 0.06
CA GLU A 51 -16.38 -10.71 0.42
C GLU A 51 -17.80 -10.19 0.59
N GLU A 52 -18.01 -9.15 1.39
CA GLU A 52 -19.34 -8.55 1.59
C GLU A 52 -19.98 -8.14 0.27
N LYS A 53 -19.22 -7.45 -0.59
CA LYS A 53 -19.68 -7.04 -1.92
C LYS A 53 -20.02 -8.24 -2.82
N THR A 54 -19.20 -9.29 -2.77
CA THR A 54 -19.41 -10.51 -3.57
C THR A 54 -20.67 -11.23 -3.12
N LEU A 55 -20.79 -11.46 -1.81
CA LEU A 55 -21.91 -12.19 -1.22
C LEU A 55 -23.23 -11.42 -1.31
N ALA A 56 -23.20 -10.08 -1.35
CA ALA A 56 -24.40 -9.25 -1.52
C ALA A 56 -25.13 -9.51 -2.85
N SER A 57 -24.46 -10.07 -3.86
CA SER A 57 -25.08 -10.46 -5.13
C SER A 57 -25.77 -11.83 -5.10
N MET A 58 -25.66 -12.56 -3.99
CA MET A 58 -26.13 -13.94 -3.83
C MET A 58 -27.35 -14.02 -2.90
N SER A 59 -28.05 -15.15 -2.91
CA SER A 59 -29.07 -15.41 -1.88
C SER A 59 -28.43 -15.61 -0.50
N ALA A 60 -29.16 -15.29 0.57
CA ALA A 60 -28.68 -15.44 1.94
C ALA A 60 -28.27 -16.89 2.27
N GLU A 61 -28.95 -17.88 1.69
CA GLU A 61 -28.63 -19.30 1.87
C GLU A 61 -27.30 -19.67 1.19
N GLN A 62 -27.07 -19.21 -0.04
CA GLN A 62 -25.80 -19.44 -0.76
C GLN A 62 -24.65 -18.73 -0.06
N ALA A 63 -24.84 -17.46 0.33
CA ALA A 63 -23.84 -16.71 1.07
C ALA A 63 -23.49 -17.38 2.41
N GLY A 64 -24.50 -17.87 3.13
CA GLY A 64 -24.29 -18.58 4.40
C GLY A 64 -23.50 -19.89 4.24
N LYS A 65 -23.65 -20.60 3.12
CA LYS A 65 -22.89 -21.82 2.81
C LYS A 65 -21.44 -21.53 2.44
N LEU A 66 -21.17 -20.43 1.74
CA LEU A 66 -19.83 -20.08 1.24
C LEU A 66 -18.93 -19.41 2.29
N ARG A 67 -19.51 -18.61 3.19
CA ARG A 67 -18.74 -17.87 4.22
C ARG A 67 -17.74 -18.74 5.00
N PRO A 68 -18.11 -19.91 5.55
CA PRO A 68 -17.17 -20.71 6.32
C PRO A 68 -15.96 -21.19 5.51
N GLU A 69 -16.17 -21.51 4.23
CA GLU A 69 -15.12 -21.95 3.33
C GLU A 69 -14.21 -20.78 2.92
N LEU A 70 -14.79 -19.61 2.65
CA LEU A 70 -14.06 -18.37 2.37
C LEU A 70 -13.22 -17.94 3.57
N ASP A 71 -13.79 -17.90 4.77
CA ASP A 71 -13.09 -17.56 6.02
C ASP A 71 -11.93 -18.52 6.28
N LYS A 72 -12.16 -19.82 6.12
CA LYS A 72 -11.12 -20.85 6.32
C LYS A 72 -9.99 -20.69 5.31
N THR A 73 -10.32 -20.57 4.04
CA THR A 73 -9.32 -20.46 2.96
C THR A 73 -8.53 -19.17 3.11
N PHE A 74 -9.21 -18.06 3.40
CA PHE A 74 -8.57 -16.78 3.66
C PHE A 74 -7.60 -16.85 4.84
N ALA A 75 -8.01 -17.47 5.96
CA ALA A 75 -7.13 -17.64 7.11
C ALA A 75 -5.87 -18.45 6.76
N GLN A 76 -6.01 -19.55 6.00
CA GLN A 76 -4.88 -20.37 5.57
C GLN A 76 -3.90 -19.61 4.66
N GLU A 77 -4.42 -18.88 3.68
CA GLU A 77 -3.60 -18.07 2.75
C GLU A 77 -2.94 -16.91 3.48
N ARG A 78 -3.66 -16.23 4.38
CA ARG A 78 -3.11 -15.18 5.23
C ARG A 78 -1.98 -15.72 6.11
N ASP A 79 -2.15 -16.88 6.73
CA ASP A 79 -1.13 -17.46 7.60
C ASP A 79 0.12 -17.89 6.81
N THR A 80 -0.07 -18.41 5.60
CA THR A 80 1.02 -18.73 4.66
C THR A 80 1.79 -17.48 4.25
N LEU A 81 1.07 -16.41 3.90
CA LEU A 81 1.67 -15.11 3.56
C LEU A 81 2.46 -14.53 4.74
N VAL A 82 1.87 -14.56 5.94
CA VAL A 82 2.53 -14.10 7.17
C VAL A 82 3.82 -14.86 7.38
N ASP A 83 3.80 -16.19 7.28
CA ASP A 83 4.98 -17.01 7.50
C ASP A 83 6.11 -16.72 6.50
N GLY A 84 5.76 -16.59 5.20
CA GLY A 84 6.72 -16.26 4.14
C GLY A 84 7.36 -14.88 4.32
N LEU A 85 6.54 -13.84 4.53
CA LEU A 85 7.05 -12.48 4.72
C LEU A 85 7.85 -12.33 6.01
N SER A 86 7.44 -13.01 7.09
CA SER A 86 8.17 -12.96 8.36
C SER A 86 9.58 -13.53 8.22
N LYS A 87 9.73 -14.64 7.49
CA LYS A 87 11.03 -15.24 7.20
C LYS A 87 11.91 -14.31 6.37
N GLU A 88 11.36 -13.69 5.33
CA GLU A 88 12.10 -12.73 4.50
C GLU A 88 12.59 -11.55 5.35
N TYR A 89 11.72 -10.93 6.14
CA TYR A 89 12.11 -9.80 6.98
C TYR A 89 13.12 -10.17 8.08
N ALA A 90 12.96 -11.33 8.73
CA ALA A 90 13.89 -11.81 9.75
C ALA A 90 15.31 -12.05 9.18
N GLN A 91 15.42 -12.37 7.88
CA GLN A 91 16.71 -12.51 7.20
C GLN A 91 17.35 -11.17 6.82
N LYS A 92 16.55 -10.15 6.54
CA LYS A 92 17.04 -8.85 6.04
C LYS A 92 17.31 -7.81 7.12
N PHE A 93 16.63 -7.91 8.25
CA PHE A 93 16.74 -6.95 9.34
C PHE A 93 17.35 -7.60 10.58
N ASP A 94 18.12 -6.81 11.32
CA ASP A 94 18.60 -7.22 12.64
C ASP A 94 17.55 -6.96 13.74
N VAL A 95 17.82 -7.46 14.96
CA VAL A 95 16.90 -7.31 16.10
C VAL A 95 16.64 -5.84 16.45
N PRO A 96 17.65 -4.95 16.57
CA PRO A 96 17.43 -3.52 16.80
C PRO A 96 16.52 -2.84 15.76
N GLU A 97 16.71 -3.14 14.47
CA GLU A 97 15.91 -2.60 13.38
C GLU A 97 14.45 -3.07 13.49
N LEU A 98 14.25 -4.37 13.69
CA LEU A 98 12.91 -4.95 13.87
C LEU A 98 12.21 -4.37 15.11
N LYS A 99 12.90 -4.20 16.23
CA LYS A 99 12.34 -3.54 17.42
C LYS A 99 11.94 -2.10 17.14
N ARG A 100 12.73 -1.36 16.36
CA ARG A 100 12.38 0.01 15.96
C ARG A 100 11.13 0.04 15.10
N LEU A 101 11.00 -0.89 14.16
CA LEU A 101 9.79 -1.01 13.34
C LEU A 101 8.56 -1.34 14.21
N VAL A 102 8.66 -2.32 15.11
CA VAL A 102 7.58 -2.64 16.06
C VAL A 102 7.16 -1.39 16.85
N ALA A 103 8.12 -0.62 17.38
CA ALA A 103 7.83 0.59 18.13
C ALA A 103 7.07 1.65 17.30
N ILE A 104 7.36 1.79 16.01
CA ILE A 104 6.60 2.69 15.11
C ILE A 104 5.16 2.21 14.96
N TYR A 105 4.94 0.91 14.77
CA TYR A 105 3.60 0.35 14.60
C TYR A 105 2.78 0.32 15.90
N ASP A 106 3.45 0.33 17.05
CA ASP A 106 2.83 0.43 18.38
C ASP A 106 2.61 1.87 18.83
N ASP A 107 3.20 2.85 18.14
CA ASP A 107 3.00 4.26 18.48
C ASP A 107 1.54 4.69 18.22
N PRO A 108 0.84 5.26 19.23
CA PRO A 108 -0.57 5.61 19.10
C PRO A 108 -0.84 6.75 18.10
N VAL A 109 0.13 7.66 17.89
CA VAL A 109 0.01 8.72 16.89
C VAL A 109 0.07 8.10 15.50
N TYR A 110 1.00 7.18 15.28
CA TYR A 110 1.10 6.46 14.02
C TYR A 110 -0.12 5.56 13.76
N GLN A 111 -0.65 4.89 14.79
CA GLN A 111 -1.90 4.12 14.67
C GLN A 111 -3.10 4.99 14.30
N LYS A 112 -3.21 6.20 14.90
CA LYS A 112 -4.24 7.18 14.54
C LYS A 112 -4.08 7.65 13.09
N PHE A 113 -2.86 7.91 12.65
CA PHE A 113 -2.56 8.24 11.26
C PHE A 113 -3.02 7.12 10.31
N GLN A 114 -2.67 5.86 10.59
CA GLN A 114 -3.11 4.72 9.78
C GLN A 114 -4.63 4.57 9.75
N ALA A 115 -5.30 4.70 10.91
CA ALA A 115 -6.75 4.62 10.98
C ALA A 115 -7.44 5.71 10.14
N LEU A 116 -6.92 6.94 10.20
CA LEU A 116 -7.45 8.06 9.41
C LEU A 116 -7.30 7.80 7.90
N ASN A 117 -6.18 7.22 7.46
CA ASN A 117 -5.95 6.90 6.05
C ASN A 117 -6.77 5.70 5.54
N ALA A 118 -7.12 4.76 6.43
CA ALA A 118 -7.91 3.58 6.10
C ALA A 118 -9.42 3.80 6.19
N ASP A 119 -9.87 4.84 6.88
CA ASP A 119 -11.30 5.16 7.06
C ASP A 119 -11.90 5.71 5.76
N PRO A 120 -12.83 4.98 5.11
CA PRO A 120 -13.42 5.39 3.84
C PRO A 120 -14.27 6.67 3.95
N THR A 121 -14.64 7.08 5.16
CA THR A 121 -15.42 8.28 5.48
C THR A 121 -14.55 9.49 5.84
N SER A 122 -13.23 9.29 5.95
CA SER A 122 -12.31 10.37 6.28
C SER A 122 -12.22 11.43 5.17
N MET A 123 -11.92 12.66 5.56
CA MET A 123 -11.56 13.71 4.61
C MET A 123 -10.29 13.36 3.82
N VAL A 124 -9.36 12.61 4.42
CA VAL A 124 -8.14 12.14 3.73
C VAL A 124 -8.54 11.28 2.54
N THR A 125 -9.38 10.26 2.75
CA THR A 125 -9.85 9.39 1.67
C THR A 125 -10.68 10.13 0.63
N THR A 126 -11.51 11.09 1.04
CA THR A 126 -12.27 11.94 0.11
C THR A 126 -11.33 12.74 -0.79
N ILE A 127 -10.35 13.44 -0.21
CA ILE A 127 -9.33 14.21 -0.95
C ILE A 127 -8.57 13.30 -1.92
N THR A 128 -8.15 12.10 -1.47
CA THR A 128 -7.44 11.15 -2.32
C THR A 128 -8.31 10.67 -3.50
N LYS A 129 -9.57 10.32 -3.27
CA LYS A 129 -10.50 9.88 -4.33
C LYS A 129 -10.75 10.99 -5.36
N ASP A 130 -10.92 12.23 -4.91
CA ASP A 130 -11.12 13.38 -5.80
C ASP A 130 -9.89 13.63 -6.68
N ALA A 131 -8.70 13.55 -6.10
CA ALA A 131 -7.43 13.69 -6.84
C ALA A 131 -7.26 12.57 -7.88
N VAL A 132 -7.49 11.31 -7.49
CA VAL A 132 -7.41 10.16 -8.41
C VAL A 132 -8.42 10.29 -9.55
N THR A 133 -9.66 10.70 -9.25
CA THR A 133 -10.69 10.91 -10.27
C THR A 133 -10.28 12.00 -11.28
N LYS A 134 -9.72 13.11 -10.80
CA LYS A 134 -9.18 14.17 -11.69
C LYS A 134 -8.06 13.64 -12.58
N MET A 135 -7.12 12.85 -12.02
CA MET A 135 -6.05 12.25 -12.80
C MET A 135 -6.57 11.28 -13.86
N MET A 136 -7.56 10.44 -13.54
CA MET A 136 -8.17 9.51 -14.50
C MET A 136 -8.93 10.25 -15.61
N ASN A 137 -9.59 11.36 -15.30
CA ASN A 137 -10.24 12.20 -16.30
C ASN A 137 -9.21 12.85 -17.23
N LEU A 138 -8.08 13.33 -16.71
CA LEU A 138 -7.00 13.88 -17.53
C LEU A 138 -6.38 12.82 -18.45
N LEU A 139 -6.14 11.60 -17.93
CA LEU A 139 -5.66 10.48 -18.75
C LEU A 139 -6.66 10.11 -19.85
N SER A 140 -7.95 10.11 -19.54
CA SER A 140 -9.02 9.83 -20.51
C SER A 140 -9.10 10.91 -21.60
N LEU A 141 -9.00 12.19 -21.22
CA LEU A 141 -8.95 13.30 -22.17
C LEU A 141 -7.70 13.24 -23.05
N ALA A 142 -6.54 12.92 -22.48
CA ALA A 142 -5.31 12.73 -23.24
C ALA A 142 -5.43 11.56 -24.22
N ALA A 143 -5.98 10.42 -23.80
CA ALA A 143 -6.23 9.27 -24.67
C ALA A 143 -7.20 9.62 -25.82
N LEU A 144 -8.28 10.34 -25.55
CA LEU A 144 -9.22 10.81 -26.57
C LEU A 144 -8.57 11.81 -27.54
N SER A 145 -7.69 12.70 -27.07
CA SER A 145 -6.94 13.61 -27.94
C SER A 145 -5.96 12.87 -28.87
N GLN A 146 -5.40 11.74 -28.44
CA GLN A 146 -4.57 10.88 -29.28
C GLN A 146 -5.38 10.09 -30.31
N GLN A 147 -6.60 9.66 -29.95
CA GLN A 147 -7.55 9.04 -30.88
C GLN A 147 -8.12 10.01 -31.93
N GLY A 148 -8.14 11.32 -31.62
CA GLY A 148 -8.55 12.39 -32.53
C GLY A 148 -7.48 12.83 -33.54
N ASN A 149 -6.22 12.37 -33.41
CA ASN A 149 -5.11 12.84 -34.26
C ASN A 149 -5.04 12.18 -35.66
N GLY A 150 -6.16 11.58 -36.11
CA GLY A 150 -6.38 11.20 -37.51
C GLY A 150 -7.19 12.23 -38.33
N GLN A 151 -7.63 13.33 -37.74
CA GLN A 151 -8.26 14.44 -38.47
C GLN A 151 -7.53 15.73 -38.16
N THR A 152 -6.72 16.17 -39.12
CA THR A 152 -6.24 17.54 -39.22
C THR A 152 -7.42 18.50 -39.01
N PRO A 153 -7.32 19.49 -38.11
CA PRO A 153 -8.28 20.58 -38.09
C PRO A 153 -8.27 21.20 -39.49
N GLN A 154 -9.40 21.08 -40.21
CA GLN A 154 -9.59 21.79 -41.46
C GLN A 154 -9.31 23.26 -41.19
N SER A 155 -8.28 23.78 -41.86
CA SER A 155 -8.00 25.20 -41.96
C SER A 155 -9.28 25.91 -42.38
N VAL A 156 -9.94 26.58 -41.45
CA VAL A 156 -10.96 27.57 -41.77
C VAL A 156 -10.27 28.59 -42.69
N PRO A 157 -10.78 28.88 -43.90
CA PRO A 157 -10.20 29.89 -44.75
C PRO A 157 -10.26 31.22 -44.00
N ALA A 158 -9.09 31.81 -43.75
CA ALA A 158 -9.00 33.14 -43.15
C ALA A 158 -9.78 34.14 -44.03
N PRO A 159 -10.67 34.97 -43.46
CA PRO A 159 -11.31 36.05 -44.21
C PRO A 159 -10.24 36.99 -44.79
N ALA A 160 -10.38 37.34 -46.06
CA ALA A 160 -9.47 38.24 -46.75
C ALA A 160 -9.31 39.58 -46.00
N PRO A 161 -8.08 40.14 -45.94
CA PRO A 161 -7.84 41.38 -45.22
C PRO A 161 -8.54 42.56 -45.89
N THR A 162 -9.40 43.24 -45.13
CA THR A 162 -9.97 44.55 -45.50
C THR A 162 -8.86 45.60 -45.61
N PRO A 163 -8.89 46.49 -46.62
CA PRO A 163 -7.90 47.55 -46.78
C PRO A 163 -7.85 48.49 -45.58
N ALA A 164 -6.64 48.86 -45.17
CA ALA A 164 -6.38 49.75 -44.04
C ALA A 164 -6.90 51.18 -44.31
N PRO A 165 -7.62 51.81 -43.36
CA PRO A 165 -7.93 53.23 -43.44
C PRO A 165 -6.68 54.11 -43.18
N SER A 166 -6.56 55.19 -43.94
CA SER A 166 -5.44 56.14 -43.91
C SER A 166 -5.21 56.79 -42.53
N PRO A 167 -3.97 57.18 -42.18
CA PRO A 167 -3.65 57.78 -40.88
C PRO A 167 -4.31 59.15 -40.70
N ALA A 168 -4.98 59.36 -39.56
CA ALA A 168 -5.40 60.68 -39.11
C ALA A 168 -4.22 61.44 -38.46
N PRO A 169 -4.15 62.78 -38.58
CA PRO A 169 -2.99 63.56 -38.13
C PRO A 169 -2.83 63.61 -36.61
N ALA A 170 -1.58 63.66 -36.15
CA ALA A 170 -1.21 63.67 -34.73
C ALA A 170 -1.66 64.96 -34.00
N PRO A 171 -2.27 64.85 -32.81
CA PRO A 171 -2.43 65.99 -31.91
C PRO A 171 -1.09 66.38 -31.26
N ALA A 172 -0.82 67.68 -31.23
CA ALA A 172 0.40 68.29 -30.68
C ALA A 172 0.48 68.19 -29.15
N LYS A 173 1.69 67.98 -28.62
CA LYS A 173 2.12 68.17 -27.22
C LYS A 173 2.38 69.68 -26.94
N PRO A 174 2.44 70.18 -25.69
CA PRO A 174 2.68 69.49 -24.41
C PRO A 174 1.49 69.44 -23.45
#